data_AF-A0A1L9B222-F1
#
_entry.id   AF-A0A1L9B222-F1
#
_cell.length_a   1.000
_cell.length_b   1.000
_cell.length_c   1.000
_cell.angle_alpha   90.00
_cell.angle_beta   90.00
_cell.angle_gamma   90.00
#
_symmetry.space_group_name_H-M   'P 1'
#
loop_
_entity.id
_entity.type
_entity.pdbx_description
1 polymer ?
#
loop_
_entity_poly.entity_id
_entity_poly.type
_entity_poly.pdbx_seq_one_letter_code
_entity_poly.pdbx_strand_id
1 'polypeptide(L)'
;MQGSRHALGERWLEVYLTAPVLRFAWAPGVVDSMWWFGLLMPSRDSVGRYFPLLIAHPRMKPPEDRVALDHLELWYEHLAEAAVLTLQDSMASVDALEAALRDAPPWPTPGRGPMLATQHRAQAQHLRLVRGSPLSHWLHGVAAQALASGLHGHTLWWRTTEAGNDDSVDIIQGLPDGVAFAELLAGRVG
;
A
#
# COMPACT_ATOMS: atom_id res chain seq x y z
N MET A 1 -5.25 -11.38 13.19
CA MET A 1 -6.55 -11.40 13.91
C MET A 1 -6.48 -11.99 15.32
N GLN A 2 -6.12 -13.26 15.52
CA GLN A 2 -6.06 -13.83 16.89
C GLN A 2 -5.02 -13.11 17.77
N GLY A 3 -3.83 -12.84 17.21
CA GLY A 3 -2.79 -12.11 17.93
C GLY A 3 -3.20 -10.70 18.36
N SER A 4 -3.92 -9.94 17.52
CA SER A 4 -4.41 -8.61 17.91
C SER A 4 -5.52 -8.68 18.94
N ARG A 5 -6.41 -9.69 18.87
CA ARG A 5 -7.40 -9.97 19.93
C ARG A 5 -6.74 -10.24 21.27
N HIS A 6 -5.66 -11.03 21.27
CA HIS A 6 -4.90 -11.30 22.47
C HIS A 6 -4.20 -10.05 23.01
N ALA A 7 -3.57 -9.25 22.13
CA ALA A 7 -2.85 -8.05 22.52
C ALA A 7 -3.75 -6.93 23.07
N LEU A 8 -4.95 -6.74 22.50
CA LEU A 8 -5.87 -5.67 22.89
C LEU A 8 -6.89 -6.10 23.96
N GLY A 9 -7.10 -7.41 24.17
CA GLY A 9 -8.06 -7.95 25.14
C GLY A 9 -9.47 -7.40 24.93
N GLU A 10 -10.12 -6.98 26.02
CA GLU A 10 -11.48 -6.42 26.01
C GLU A 10 -11.62 -5.17 25.12
N ARG A 11 -10.53 -4.42 24.91
CA ARG A 11 -10.54 -3.21 24.06
C ARG A 11 -10.50 -3.55 22.57
N TRP A 12 -10.30 -4.82 22.21
CA TRP A 12 -10.10 -5.21 20.82
C TRP A 12 -11.25 -4.78 19.92
N LEU A 13 -12.49 -4.99 20.37
CA LEU A 13 -13.66 -4.70 19.54
C LEU A 13 -13.83 -3.20 19.31
N GLU A 14 -13.66 -2.39 20.36
CA GLU A 14 -13.69 -0.92 20.27
C GLU A 14 -12.65 -0.43 19.27
N VAL A 15 -11.39 -0.83 19.46
CA VAL A 15 -10.27 -0.43 18.59
C VAL A 15 -10.49 -0.88 17.15
N TYR A 16 -10.97 -2.11 16.96
CA TYR A 16 -11.23 -2.65 15.63
C TYR A 16 -12.34 -1.87 14.91
N LEU A 17 -13.44 -1.52 15.59
CA LEU A 17 -14.58 -0.81 14.98
C LEU A 17 -14.27 0.66 14.66
N THR A 18 -13.32 1.27 15.36
CA THR A 18 -12.90 2.66 15.14
C THR A 18 -11.62 2.78 14.30
N ALA A 19 -11.00 1.66 13.91
CA ALA A 19 -9.78 1.69 13.12
C ALA A 19 -10.05 2.29 11.73
N PRO A 20 -9.14 3.13 11.21
CA PRO A 20 -9.30 3.73 9.89
C PRO A 20 -9.13 2.67 8.79
N VAL A 21 -9.47 3.06 7.55
CA VAL A 21 -9.01 2.32 6.37
C VAL A 21 -7.48 2.41 6.32
N LEU A 22 -6.82 1.25 6.36
CA LEU A 22 -5.37 1.14 6.24
C LEU A 22 -5.03 0.89 4.78
N ARG A 23 -4.34 1.83 4.14
CA ARG A 23 -3.77 1.62 2.81
C ARG A 23 -2.42 0.93 2.95
N PHE A 24 -2.05 0.09 1.97
CA PHE A 24 -0.80 -0.65 2.03
C PHE A 24 -0.12 -0.83 0.68
N ALA A 25 1.19 -1.03 0.76
CA ALA A 25 2.03 -1.53 -0.33
C ALA A 25 2.97 -2.60 0.23
N TRP A 26 2.90 -3.83 -0.26
CA TRP A 26 3.82 -4.90 0.11
C TRP A 26 4.84 -5.06 -1.00
N ALA A 27 6.10 -4.90 -0.65
CA ALA A 27 7.18 -5.07 -1.60
C ALA A 27 7.42 -6.55 -1.93
N PRO A 28 8.09 -6.85 -3.07
CA PRO A 28 8.55 -8.18 -3.39
C PRO A 28 9.36 -8.78 -2.24
N GLY A 29 9.24 -10.09 -2.05
CA GLY A 29 9.92 -10.84 -0.99
C GLY A 29 9.09 -11.00 0.29
N VAL A 30 7.93 -10.32 0.42
CA VAL A 30 7.01 -10.55 1.54
C VAL A 30 6.11 -11.75 1.29
N VAL A 31 5.35 -11.73 0.19
CA VAL A 31 4.41 -12.81 -0.19
C VAL A 31 4.96 -13.59 -1.39
N ASP A 32 5.39 -12.87 -2.42
CA ASP A 32 5.94 -13.42 -3.66
C ASP A 32 6.88 -12.39 -4.31
N SER A 33 7.17 -12.54 -5.61
CA SER A 33 8.02 -11.62 -6.37
C SER A 33 7.31 -10.34 -6.82
N MET A 34 6.03 -10.15 -6.48
CA MET A 34 5.23 -9.02 -6.93
C MET A 34 5.15 -7.94 -5.85
N TRP A 35 4.84 -6.72 -6.29
CA TRP A 35 4.28 -5.71 -5.41
C TRP A 35 2.79 -5.98 -5.21
N TRP A 36 2.28 -5.80 -4.00
CA TRP A 36 0.86 -5.85 -3.71
C TRP A 36 0.40 -4.51 -3.17
N PHE A 37 -0.62 -3.93 -3.79
CA PHE A 37 -1.17 -2.64 -3.41
C PHE A 37 -2.64 -2.78 -3.05
N GLY A 38 -3.10 -2.00 -2.08
CA GLY A 38 -4.51 -2.01 -1.73
C GLY A 38 -4.80 -1.49 -0.35
N LEU A 39 -5.90 -1.98 0.23
CA LEU A 39 -6.34 -1.53 1.54
C LEU A 39 -6.89 -2.67 2.39
N LEU A 40 -6.91 -2.40 3.68
CA LEU A 40 -7.54 -3.19 4.71
C LEU A 40 -8.52 -2.29 5.47
N MET A 41 -9.76 -2.72 5.60
CA MET A 41 -10.78 -2.00 6.36
C MET A 41 -11.43 -2.93 7.38
N PRO A 42 -11.65 -2.49 8.63
CA PRO A 42 -12.50 -3.23 9.56
C PRO A 42 -13.89 -3.49 8.98
N SER A 43 -14.32 -4.75 9.04
CA SER A 43 -15.64 -5.17 8.55
C SER A 43 -16.23 -6.31 9.38
N ARG A 44 -17.45 -6.73 9.04
CA ARG A 44 -18.19 -7.87 9.61
C ARG A 44 -18.88 -8.64 8.49
N ASP A 45 -19.05 -9.95 8.67
CA ASP A 45 -19.88 -10.74 7.78
C ASP A 45 -21.37 -10.71 8.17
N SER A 46 -22.22 -11.32 7.33
CA SER A 46 -23.67 -11.36 7.52
C SER A 46 -24.13 -12.11 8.78
N VAL A 47 -23.28 -12.95 9.37
CA VAL A 47 -23.56 -13.66 10.63
C VAL A 47 -22.96 -12.96 11.85
N GLY A 48 -22.41 -11.76 11.68
CA GLY A 48 -21.93 -10.89 12.75
C GLY A 48 -20.50 -11.16 13.21
N ARG A 49 -19.71 -11.97 12.50
CA ARG A 49 -18.29 -12.20 12.84
C ARG A 49 -17.43 -11.08 12.27
N TYR A 50 -16.48 -10.61 13.07
CA TYR A 50 -15.58 -9.53 12.69
C TYR A 50 -14.34 -10.05 11.94
N PHE A 51 -14.25 -9.69 10.66
CA PHE A 51 -13.12 -9.96 9.77
C PHE A 51 -12.85 -8.75 8.89
N PRO A 52 -11.58 -8.37 8.66
CA PRO A 52 -11.29 -7.23 7.83
C PRO A 52 -11.63 -7.54 6.37
N LEU A 53 -12.13 -6.53 5.66
CA LEU A 53 -12.16 -6.53 4.20
C LEU A 53 -10.75 -6.21 3.70
N LEU A 54 -10.19 -7.07 2.86
CA LEU A 54 -8.90 -6.86 2.20
C LEU A 54 -9.12 -6.76 0.69
N ILE A 55 -8.67 -5.65 0.11
CA ILE A 55 -8.62 -5.44 -1.34
C ILE A 55 -7.15 -5.37 -1.71
N ALA A 56 -6.68 -6.27 -2.56
CA ALA A 56 -5.27 -6.40 -2.90
C ALA A 56 -5.09 -6.61 -4.40
N HIS A 57 -4.13 -5.89 -4.97
CA HIS A 57 -3.92 -5.87 -6.41
C HIS A 57 -2.43 -5.99 -6.76
N PRO A 58 -2.01 -7.07 -7.45
CA PRO A 58 -0.60 -7.35 -7.69
C PRO A 58 -0.04 -6.55 -8.87
N ARG A 59 1.23 -6.15 -8.78
CA ARG A 59 1.95 -5.38 -9.80
C ARG A 59 3.40 -5.80 -9.90
N MET A 60 3.91 -5.85 -11.12
CA MET A 60 5.32 -6.18 -11.34
C MET A 60 6.27 -5.08 -10.85
N LYS A 61 5.80 -3.82 -10.87
CA LYS A 61 6.60 -2.63 -10.51
C LYS A 61 5.74 -1.62 -9.75
N PRO A 62 6.34 -0.83 -8.86
CA PRO A 62 5.66 0.32 -8.25
C PRO A 62 5.58 1.47 -9.27
N PRO A 63 4.72 2.48 -9.03
CA PRO A 63 4.76 3.73 -9.77
C PRO A 63 6.10 4.44 -9.56
N GLU A 64 6.75 4.88 -10.64
CA GLU A 64 8.10 5.44 -10.58
C GLU A 64 8.09 6.98 -10.67
N ASP A 65 7.23 7.57 -11.50
CA ASP A 65 7.21 9.01 -11.78
C ASP A 65 6.07 9.78 -11.07
N ARG A 66 6.14 11.12 -11.08
CA ARG A 66 5.19 12.01 -10.39
C ARG A 66 3.74 11.82 -10.88
N VAL A 67 3.53 11.68 -12.19
CA VAL A 67 2.19 11.51 -12.76
C VAL A 67 1.62 10.16 -12.33
N ALA A 68 2.46 9.12 -12.35
CA ALA A 68 2.10 7.79 -11.89
C ALA A 68 1.76 7.78 -10.38
N LEU A 69 2.46 8.55 -9.56
CA LEU A 69 2.15 8.71 -8.13
C LEU A 69 0.84 9.47 -7.89
N ASP A 70 0.53 10.51 -8.67
CA ASP A 70 -0.74 11.23 -8.54
C ASP A 70 -1.94 10.33 -8.90
N HIS A 71 -1.78 9.52 -9.95
CA HIS A 71 -2.79 8.53 -10.36
C HIS A 71 -2.93 7.39 -9.35
N LEU A 72 -1.85 7.03 -8.65
CA LEU A 72 -1.89 6.06 -7.56
C LEU A 72 -2.80 6.57 -6.43
N GLU A 73 -2.72 7.85 -6.09
CA GLU A 73 -3.55 8.44 -5.04
C GLU A 73 -5.03 8.39 -5.40
N LEU A 74 -5.39 8.80 -6.63
CA LEU A 74 -6.77 8.69 -7.13
C LEU A 74 -7.29 7.24 -7.09
N TRP A 75 -6.43 6.28 -7.39
CA TRP A 75 -6.79 4.86 -7.31
C TRP A 75 -7.06 4.41 -5.86
N TYR A 76 -6.24 4.85 -4.89
CA TYR A 76 -6.47 4.54 -3.47
C TYR A 76 -7.72 5.20 -2.90
N GLU A 77 -7.99 6.46 -3.27
CA GLU A 77 -9.20 7.18 -2.88
C GLU A 77 -10.44 6.41 -3.35
N HIS A 78 -10.49 6.05 -4.63
CA HIS A 78 -11.59 5.27 -5.19
C HIS A 78 -11.78 3.92 -4.49
N LEU A 79 -10.68 3.19 -4.23
CA LEU A 79 -10.77 1.93 -3.50
C LEU A 79 -11.32 2.10 -2.08
N ALA A 80 -10.90 3.15 -1.38
CA ALA A 80 -11.35 3.43 -0.02
C ALA A 80 -12.86 3.75 0.01
N GLU A 81 -13.34 4.56 -0.93
CA GLU A 81 -14.77 4.83 -1.11
C GLU A 81 -15.56 3.54 -1.39
N ALA A 82 -15.09 2.71 -2.33
CA ALA A 82 -15.71 1.43 -2.65
C ALA A 82 -15.78 0.50 -1.43
N ALA A 83 -14.72 0.46 -0.62
CA ALA A 83 -14.69 -0.32 0.61
C ALA A 83 -15.71 0.20 1.64
N VAL A 84 -15.74 1.51 1.89
CA VAL A 84 -16.65 2.14 2.87
C VAL A 84 -18.12 1.93 2.50
N LEU A 85 -18.46 1.93 1.20
CA LEU A 85 -19.83 1.64 0.74
C LEU A 85 -20.33 0.26 1.21
N THR A 86 -19.42 -0.71 1.45
CA THR A 86 -19.80 -2.04 1.96
C THR A 86 -20.29 -2.03 3.42
N LEU A 87 -20.04 -0.95 4.16
CA LEU A 87 -20.54 -0.78 5.54
C LEU A 87 -21.97 -0.22 5.57
N GLN A 88 -22.49 0.30 4.45
CA GLN A 88 -23.81 0.92 4.39
C GLN A 88 -24.88 -0.14 4.09
N ASP A 89 -25.73 -0.46 5.08
CA ASP A 89 -26.71 -1.56 5.03
C ASP A 89 -27.63 -1.55 3.79
N SER A 90 -27.90 -0.38 3.20
CA SER A 90 -28.75 -0.26 2.00
C SER A 90 -28.03 -0.60 0.68
N MET A 91 -26.71 -0.46 0.63
CA MET A 91 -25.87 -0.59 -0.58
C MET A 91 -24.84 -1.72 -0.49
N ALA A 92 -24.75 -2.39 0.66
CA ALA A 92 -23.80 -3.46 0.91
C ALA A 92 -24.17 -4.75 0.16
N SER A 93 -23.69 -4.88 -1.07
CA SER A 93 -23.68 -6.15 -1.81
C SER A 93 -22.30 -6.43 -2.42
N VAL A 94 -22.00 -7.72 -2.58
CA VAL A 94 -20.76 -8.15 -3.25
C VAL A 94 -20.74 -7.64 -4.69
N ASP A 95 -21.86 -7.72 -5.40
CA ASP A 95 -21.97 -7.25 -6.79
C ASP A 95 -21.70 -5.74 -6.93
N ALA A 96 -22.17 -4.93 -5.96
CA ALA A 96 -21.93 -3.49 -5.95
C ALA A 96 -20.44 -3.17 -5.69
N LEU A 97 -19.80 -3.89 -4.77
CA LEU A 97 -18.36 -3.78 -4.54
C LEU A 97 -17.58 -4.17 -5.81
N GLU A 98 -17.91 -5.29 -6.44
CA GLU A 98 -17.25 -5.74 -7.67
C GLU A 98 -17.45 -4.77 -8.84
N ALA A 99 -18.63 -4.16 -8.95
CA ALA A 99 -18.88 -3.09 -9.93
C ALA A 99 -18.00 -1.87 -9.65
N ALA A 100 -17.99 -1.35 -8.41
CA ALA A 100 -17.15 -0.24 -8.02
C ALA A 100 -15.66 -0.53 -8.26
N LEU A 101 -15.17 -1.73 -7.96
CA LEU A 101 -13.77 -2.12 -8.20
C LEU A 101 -13.41 -2.19 -9.69
N ARG A 102 -14.36 -2.54 -10.56
CA ARG A 102 -14.15 -2.51 -12.03
C ARG A 102 -14.05 -1.10 -12.57
N ASP A 103 -14.74 -0.15 -11.95
CA ASP A 103 -14.74 1.27 -12.33
C ASP A 103 -13.55 2.05 -11.73
N ALA A 104 -12.64 1.38 -11.03
CA ALA A 104 -11.47 2.01 -10.46
C ALA A 104 -10.62 2.72 -11.54
N PRO A 105 -10.02 3.88 -11.23
CA PRO A 105 -9.09 4.55 -12.12
C PRO A 105 -8.03 3.57 -12.66
N PRO A 106 -7.60 3.72 -13.91
CA PRO A 106 -6.60 2.82 -14.47
C PRO A 106 -5.34 2.92 -13.61
N TRP A 107 -4.77 1.74 -13.29
CA TRP A 107 -3.52 1.71 -12.57
C TRP A 107 -2.46 2.53 -13.30
N PRO A 108 -1.71 3.38 -12.59
CA PRO A 108 -0.66 4.20 -13.19
C PRO A 108 0.29 3.32 -13.98
N THR A 109 0.27 3.49 -15.30
CA THR A 109 1.21 2.77 -16.15
C THR A 109 2.57 3.43 -15.96
N PRO A 110 3.63 2.66 -15.64
CA PRO A 110 4.96 3.24 -15.50
C PRO A 110 5.28 4.03 -16.77
N GLY A 111 5.67 5.31 -16.63
CA GLY A 111 6.39 5.99 -17.69
C GLY A 111 7.62 5.17 -18.08
N ARG A 112 8.13 5.34 -19.31
CA ARG A 112 9.41 4.73 -19.68
C ARG A 112 10.52 5.36 -18.82
N GLY A 113 10.80 4.75 -17.67
CA GLY A 113 11.97 5.07 -16.86
C GLY A 113 13.24 4.85 -17.68
N PRO A 114 14.33 5.58 -17.40
CA PRO A 114 15.55 5.44 -18.17
C PRO A 114 16.15 4.06 -17.85
N MET A 115 16.33 3.22 -18.87
CA MET A 115 17.04 1.95 -18.71
C MET A 115 18.49 2.23 -18.32
N LEU A 116 18.89 1.79 -17.13
CA LEU A 116 20.26 1.87 -16.64
C LEU A 116 21.09 0.73 -17.23
N ALA A 117 22.21 1.08 -17.89
CA ALA A 117 23.30 0.14 -18.13
C ALA A 117 24.47 0.52 -17.21
N THR A 118 24.66 -0.24 -16.14
CA THR A 118 25.79 -0.07 -15.21
C THR A 118 27.00 -0.81 -15.75
N GLN A 119 28.15 -0.13 -15.83
CA GLN A 119 29.45 -0.77 -16.06
C GLN A 119 30.32 -0.58 -14.82
N HIS A 120 30.56 -1.66 -14.08
CA HIS A 120 31.44 -1.63 -12.91
C HIS A 120 32.91 -1.61 -13.35
N ARG A 121 33.67 -0.60 -12.91
CA ARG A 121 35.14 -0.58 -12.97
C ARG A 121 35.72 -0.47 -11.56
N ALA A 122 36.85 -1.13 -11.31
CA ALA A 122 37.38 -1.46 -9.98
C ALA A 122 37.65 -0.29 -8.99
N GLN A 123 37.60 0.98 -9.42
CA GLN A 123 37.81 2.16 -8.54
C GLN A 123 36.81 3.30 -8.78
N ALA A 124 35.91 3.18 -9.77
CA ALA A 124 34.90 4.19 -10.07
C ALA A 124 33.71 3.55 -10.79
N GLN A 125 32.49 3.93 -10.41
CA GLN A 125 31.30 3.58 -11.16
C GLN A 125 31.16 4.55 -12.33
N HIS A 126 31.37 4.08 -13.56
CA HIS A 126 31.09 4.87 -14.76
C HIS A 126 29.69 4.52 -15.26
N LEU A 127 28.76 5.46 -15.11
CA LEU A 127 27.37 5.28 -15.48
C LEU A 127 27.12 5.98 -16.82
N ARG A 128 26.69 5.22 -17.82
CA ARG A 128 26.39 5.78 -19.14
C ARG A 128 24.93 6.22 -19.17
N LEU A 129 24.70 7.52 -19.30
CA LEU A 129 23.37 8.05 -19.59
C LEU A 129 22.94 7.61 -20.99
N VAL A 130 21.68 7.22 -21.14
CA VAL A 130 21.06 7.08 -22.47
C VAL A 130 21.12 8.45 -23.16
N ARG A 131 21.48 8.49 -24.45
CA ARG A 131 21.57 9.75 -25.20
C ARG A 131 20.26 10.53 -25.08
N GLY A 132 20.35 11.81 -24.69
CA GLY A 132 19.20 12.70 -24.54
C GLY A 132 18.50 12.66 -23.18
N SER A 133 18.91 11.78 -22.26
CA SER A 133 18.36 11.79 -20.90
C SER A 133 18.99 12.90 -20.06
N PRO A 134 18.19 13.84 -19.52
CA PRO A 134 18.70 14.82 -18.58
C PRO A 134 19.13 14.14 -17.28
N LEU A 135 20.13 14.72 -16.58
CA LEU A 135 20.66 14.18 -15.34
C LEU A 135 19.57 13.98 -14.26
N SER A 136 18.56 14.86 -14.22
CA SER A 136 17.42 14.77 -13.31
C SER A 136 16.61 13.49 -13.49
N HIS A 137 16.38 13.07 -14.75
CA HIS A 137 15.67 11.82 -15.05
C HIS A 137 16.50 10.60 -14.61
N TRP A 138 17.82 10.66 -14.76
CA TRP A 138 18.70 9.62 -14.25
C TRP A 138 18.72 9.55 -12.71
N LEU A 139 18.86 10.69 -12.03
CA LEU A 139 18.80 10.77 -10.56
C LEU A 139 17.50 10.19 -10.03
N HIS A 140 16.39 10.51 -10.68
CA HIS A 140 15.07 9.98 -10.34
C HIS A 140 15.01 8.45 -10.48
N GLY A 141 15.47 7.89 -11.60
CA GLY A 141 15.50 6.44 -11.80
C GLY A 141 16.39 5.70 -10.78
N VAL A 142 17.54 6.27 -10.43
CA VAL A 142 18.43 5.71 -9.40
C VAL A 142 17.78 5.79 -8.02
N ALA A 143 17.15 6.91 -7.67
CA ALA A 143 16.45 7.06 -6.40
C ALA A 143 15.29 6.06 -6.27
N ALA A 144 14.47 5.92 -7.33
CA ALA A 144 13.37 4.96 -7.38
C ALA A 144 13.87 3.51 -7.24
N GLN A 145 14.94 3.14 -7.95
CA GLN A 145 15.54 1.81 -7.85
C GLN A 145 16.14 1.53 -6.46
N ALA A 146 16.85 2.49 -5.88
CA ALA A 146 17.42 2.36 -4.55
C ALA A 146 16.33 2.19 -3.48
N LEU A 147 15.25 2.97 -3.56
CA LEU A 147 14.10 2.84 -2.68
C LEU A 147 13.43 1.48 -2.85
N ALA A 148 13.11 1.07 -4.08
CA ALA A 148 12.48 -0.22 -4.36
C ALA A 148 13.34 -1.41 -3.86
N SER A 149 14.66 -1.30 -3.97
CA SER A 149 15.59 -2.32 -3.46
C SER A 149 15.64 -2.33 -1.93
N GLY A 150 15.64 -1.16 -1.29
CA GLY A 150 15.63 -1.02 0.16
C GLY A 150 14.33 -1.51 0.81
N LEU A 151 13.21 -1.41 0.09
CA LEU A 151 11.90 -1.88 0.55
C LEU A 151 11.69 -3.40 0.35
N HIS A 152 12.58 -4.11 -0.35
CA HIS A 152 12.41 -5.55 -0.56
C HIS A 152 12.21 -6.28 0.79
N GLY A 153 11.22 -7.17 0.86
CA GLY A 153 10.85 -7.88 2.08
C GLY A 153 10.14 -7.03 3.13
N HIS A 154 9.70 -5.81 2.81
CA HIS A 154 8.96 -4.93 3.73
C HIS A 154 7.51 -4.70 3.27
N THR A 155 6.65 -4.41 4.25
CA THR A 155 5.31 -3.89 4.03
C THR A 155 5.22 -2.45 4.49
N LEU A 156 4.53 -1.64 3.71
CA LEU A 156 4.22 -0.25 4.02
C LEU A 156 2.73 -0.17 4.34
N TRP A 157 2.40 0.53 5.41
CA TRP A 157 1.05 0.76 5.87
C TRP A 157 0.88 2.24 6.17
N TRP A 158 -0.15 2.88 5.63
CA TRP A 158 -0.38 4.28 5.93
C TRP A 158 -1.84 4.59 6.23
N ARG A 159 -1.99 5.62 7.04
CA ARG A 159 -3.26 6.17 7.51
C ARG A 159 -3.31 7.62 7.08
N THR A 160 -4.41 7.99 6.45
CA THR A 160 -4.74 9.37 6.13
C THR A 160 -5.94 9.78 6.96
N THR A 161 -5.82 10.91 7.64
CA THR A 161 -6.88 11.51 8.45
C THR A 161 -7.48 12.70 7.71
N GLU A 162 -8.76 12.98 7.90
CA GLU A 162 -9.42 14.12 7.25
C GLU A 162 -8.76 15.47 7.60
N ALA A 163 -8.16 15.56 8.80
CA ALA A 163 -7.46 16.74 9.28
C ALA A 163 -5.96 16.78 8.91
N GLY A 164 -5.39 15.69 8.38
CA GLY A 164 -3.98 15.55 7.99
C GLY A 164 -2.95 15.61 9.13
N ASN A 165 -3.36 15.87 10.37
CA ASN A 165 -2.44 16.12 11.49
C ASN A 165 -1.84 14.85 12.12
N ASP A 166 -2.37 13.67 11.77
CA ASP A 166 -1.93 12.37 12.32
C ASP A 166 -1.66 11.34 11.21
N ASP A 167 -1.37 11.85 10.00
CA ASP A 167 -1.01 11.02 8.86
C ASP A 167 0.34 10.36 9.11
N SER A 168 0.40 9.05 8.93
CA SER A 168 1.56 8.25 9.28
C SER A 168 1.75 7.09 8.32
N VAL A 169 3.02 6.71 8.12
CA VAL A 169 3.43 5.56 7.30
C VAL A 169 4.36 4.69 8.13
N ASP A 170 4.01 3.42 8.27
CA ASP A 170 4.85 2.41 8.92
C ASP A 170 5.50 1.52 7.87
N ILE A 171 6.77 1.19 8.10
CA ILE A 171 7.53 0.26 7.28
C ILE A 171 7.92 -0.91 8.17
N ILE A 172 7.38 -2.09 7.88
CA ILE A 172 7.52 -3.30 8.70
C ILE A 172 8.25 -4.37 7.88
N GLN A 173 9.23 -5.05 8.47
CA GLN A 173 9.86 -6.20 7.83
C GLN A 173 8.89 -7.38 7.82
N GLY A 174 8.54 -7.88 6.64
CA GLY A 174 7.52 -8.90 6.45
C GLY A 174 6.10 -8.38 6.74
N LEU A 175 5.18 -9.31 7.01
CA LEU A 175 3.82 -8.98 7.44
C LEU A 175 3.80 -8.66 8.95
N PRO A 176 2.93 -7.74 9.40
CA PRO A 176 2.80 -7.44 10.83
C PRO A 176 2.35 -8.68 11.60
N ASP A 177 2.99 -8.93 12.74
CA ASP A 177 2.56 -9.96 13.67
C ASP A 177 1.28 -9.55 14.43
N GLY A 178 0.89 -10.33 15.44
CA GLY A 178 -0.29 -10.05 16.23
C GLY A 178 -0.29 -8.68 16.94
N VAL A 179 0.87 -8.27 17.47
CA VAL A 179 1.04 -7.06 18.26
C VAL A 179 1.16 -5.85 17.33
N ALA A 180 2.02 -5.94 16.31
CA ALA A 180 2.15 -4.90 15.29
C ALA A 180 0.82 -4.65 14.57
N PHE A 181 0.03 -5.69 14.30
CA PHE A 181 -1.29 -5.51 13.72
C PHE A 181 -2.29 -4.82 14.68
N ALA A 182 -2.19 -5.06 15.99
CA ALA A 182 -2.99 -4.32 16.97
C ALA A 182 -2.62 -2.83 17.02
N GLU A 183 -1.33 -2.52 16.94
CA GLU A 183 -0.78 -1.16 16.86
C GLU A 183 -1.27 -0.41 15.62
N LEU A 184 -1.21 -1.06 14.45
CA LEU A 184 -1.76 -0.52 13.19
C LEU A 184 -3.26 -0.18 13.32
N LEU A 185 -4.06 -1.07 13.93
CA LEU A 185 -5.49 -0.81 14.17
C LEU A 185 -5.71 0.34 15.16
N ALA A 186 -4.88 0.43 16.19
CA ALA A 186 -5.00 1.43 17.24
C ALA A 186 -4.50 2.84 16.83
N GLY A 187 -3.96 2.99 15.62
CA GLY A 187 -3.36 4.25 15.15
C GLY A 187 -2.13 4.66 15.97
N ARG A 188 -1.44 3.70 16.60
CA ARG A 188 -0.30 3.94 17.46
C ARG A 188 0.82 3.01 17.03
N VAL A 189 1.97 3.54 16.62
CA VAL A 189 3.14 2.72 16.35
C VAL A 189 4.32 3.27 17.15
N GLY A 190 4.89 2.40 17.99
CA GLY A 190 6.19 2.55 18.66
C GLY A 190 6.43 3.82 19.46
#